data_AF-A0A1S3QZY6-F1
#
_entry.id   AF-A0A1S3QZY6-F1
#
_cell.length_a   1.000
_cell.length_b   1.000
_cell.length_c   1.000
_cell.angle_alpha   90.00
_cell.angle_beta   90.00
_cell.angle_gamma   90.00
#
_symmetry.space_group_name_H-M   'P 1'
#
loop_
_entity.id
_entity.type
_entity.pdbx_description
1 polymer ?
#
loop_
_entity_poly.entity_id
_entity_poly.type
_entity_poly.pdbx_seq_one_letter_code
_entity_poly.pdbx_strand_id
1 'polypeptide(L)'
;VEEKTCGDGPGLEAMLEDDKHLLNIILDIKQSLQFAFDSASVYARTFESFRVFYRENESLDLDALRDQDHGVAFFTESLEKYHGQHKETLAIKQKRHLGLLLVDTTLLKGKLIPSPLRCLKAINDMLPLLAKRKIDAIIAEAQDAQFKLEFIPSATTEFVNSLTFLEEIQERVRDGFV
;
A
#
# COMPACT_ATOMS: atom_id res chain seq x y z
N VAL A 1 -18.05 3.70 86.41
CA VAL A 1 -17.50 3.85 85.05
C VAL A 1 -16.63 2.64 84.84
N GLU A 2 -17.12 1.63 84.11
CA GLU A 2 -16.37 0.40 83.88
C GLU A 2 -15.29 0.65 82.83
N GLU A 3 -14.04 0.41 83.21
CA GLU A 3 -12.88 0.42 82.32
C GLU A 3 -12.94 -0.82 81.41
N LYS A 4 -13.02 -0.59 80.09
CA LYS A 4 -12.96 -1.67 79.10
C LYS A 4 -11.56 -2.29 79.15
N THR A 5 -11.48 -3.52 79.65
CA THR A 5 -10.28 -4.36 79.77
C THR A 5 -9.92 -5.14 78.49
N CYS A 6 -10.66 -4.94 77.40
CA CYS A 6 -10.31 -5.46 76.08
C CYS A 6 -9.58 -4.35 75.32
N GLY A 7 -8.30 -4.54 75.00
CA GLY A 7 -7.51 -3.58 74.22
C GLY A 7 -8.15 -3.25 72.86
N ASP A 8 -7.59 -2.26 72.16
CA ASP A 8 -8.08 -1.86 70.84
C ASP A 8 -8.13 -3.09 69.91
N GLY A 9 -9.33 -3.41 69.42
CA GLY A 9 -9.54 -4.53 68.51
C GLY A 9 -8.76 -4.34 67.20
N PRO A 10 -8.59 -5.41 66.40
CA PRO A 10 -7.88 -5.31 65.13
C PRO A 10 -8.52 -4.20 64.28
N GLY A 11 -7.68 -3.31 63.76
CA GLY A 11 -8.13 -2.24 62.88
C GLY A 11 -8.78 -2.82 61.62
N LEU A 12 -9.81 -2.15 61.11
CA LEU A 12 -10.50 -2.54 59.87
C LEU A 12 -9.52 -2.81 58.72
N GLU A 13 -8.44 -2.03 58.67
CA GLU A 13 -7.38 -2.16 57.67
C GLU A 13 -6.67 -3.52 57.74
N ALA A 14 -6.32 -3.99 58.94
CA ALA A 14 -5.74 -5.32 59.13
C ALA A 14 -6.73 -6.45 58.80
N MET A 15 -8.03 -6.24 59.06
CA MET A 15 -9.06 -7.22 58.69
C MET A 15 -9.26 -7.30 57.17
N LEU A 16 -9.12 -6.19 56.46
CA LEU A 16 -9.22 -6.14 54.99
C LEU A 16 -7.96 -6.69 54.31
N GLU A 17 -6.78 -6.53 54.91
CA GLU A 17 -5.52 -7.11 54.42
C GLU A 17 -5.54 -8.65 54.44
N ASP A 18 -6.18 -9.24 55.45
CA ASP A 18 -6.33 -10.70 55.57
C ASP A 18 -7.59 -11.26 54.87
N ASP A 19 -8.44 -10.40 54.31
CA ASP A 19 -9.65 -10.82 53.61
C ASP A 19 -9.31 -11.49 52.26
N LYS A 20 -9.28 -12.82 52.28
CA LYS A 20 -9.03 -13.66 51.11
C LYS A 20 -9.99 -13.40 49.95
N HIS A 21 -11.24 -13.07 50.23
CA HIS A 21 -12.23 -12.80 49.18
C HIS A 21 -11.91 -11.47 48.49
N LEU A 22 -11.59 -10.42 49.25
CA LEU A 22 -11.14 -9.15 48.69
C LEU A 22 -9.84 -9.30 47.88
N LEU A 23 -8.84 -10.02 48.43
CA LEU A 23 -7.59 -10.29 47.74
C LEU A 23 -7.81 -11.04 46.42
N ASN A 24 -8.70 -12.03 46.40
CA ASN A 24 -9.04 -12.76 45.18
C ASN A 24 -9.69 -11.84 44.13
N ILE A 25 -10.64 -10.97 44.53
CA ILE A 25 -11.24 -10.00 43.60
C ILE A 25 -10.17 -9.07 43.01
N ILE A 26 -9.24 -8.58 43.83
CA ILE A 26 -8.15 -7.72 43.35
C ILE A 26 -7.28 -8.46 42.32
N LEU A 27 -6.97 -9.73 42.58
CA LEU A 27 -6.22 -10.57 41.65
C LEU A 27 -6.98 -10.79 40.34
N ASP A 28 -8.27 -11.10 40.41
CA ASP A 28 -9.12 -11.33 39.22
C ASP A 28 -9.24 -10.07 38.36
N ILE A 29 -9.36 -8.89 38.98
CA ILE A 29 -9.37 -7.60 38.28
C ILE A 29 -8.03 -7.38 37.56
N LYS A 30 -6.90 -7.63 38.24
CA LYS A 30 -5.57 -7.48 37.65
C LYS A 30 -5.37 -8.44 36.46
N GLN A 31 -5.78 -9.70 36.61
CA GLN A 31 -5.70 -10.69 35.53
C GLN A 31 -6.60 -10.32 34.34
N SER A 32 -7.82 -9.84 34.62
CA SER A 32 -8.75 -9.39 33.57
C SER A 32 -8.19 -8.21 32.78
N LEU A 33 -7.55 -7.27 33.47
CA LEU A 33 -6.89 -6.12 32.83
C LEU A 33 -5.72 -6.57 31.95
N GLN A 34 -4.87 -7.48 32.45
CA GLN A 34 -3.75 -8.03 31.68
C GLN A 34 -4.25 -8.73 30.41
N PHE A 35 -5.27 -9.59 30.54
CA PHE A 35 -5.87 -10.29 29.41
C PHE A 35 -6.43 -9.33 28.34
N ALA A 36 -7.02 -8.21 28.76
CA ALA A 36 -7.53 -7.20 27.85
C ALA A 36 -6.39 -6.53 27.04
N PHE A 37 -5.27 -6.19 27.68
CA PHE A 37 -4.10 -5.63 27.01
C PHE A 37 -3.39 -6.64 26.10
N ASP A 38 -3.31 -7.90 26.50
CA ASP A 38 -2.76 -8.97 25.66
C ASP A 38 -3.62 -9.16 24.41
N SER A 39 -4.95 -9.17 24.57
CA SER A 39 -5.91 -9.23 23.47
C SER A 39 -5.79 -8.04 22.52
N ALA A 40 -5.65 -6.83 23.07
CA ALA A 40 -5.42 -5.62 22.28
C ALA A 40 -4.09 -5.67 21.52
N SER A 41 -3.04 -6.19 22.14
CA SER A 41 -1.71 -6.35 21.52
C SER A 41 -1.75 -7.35 20.36
N VAL A 42 -2.45 -8.47 20.52
CA VAL A 42 -2.67 -9.44 19.43
C VAL A 42 -3.47 -8.82 18.30
N TYR A 43 -4.55 -8.07 18.61
CA TYR A 43 -5.33 -7.39 17.58
C TYR A 43 -4.51 -6.33 16.85
N ALA A 44 -3.66 -5.56 17.56
CA ALA A 44 -2.79 -4.55 16.96
C ALA A 44 -1.85 -5.14 15.89
N ARG A 45 -1.37 -6.38 16.08
CA ARG A 45 -0.54 -7.07 15.08
C ARG A 45 -1.24 -7.33 13.75
N THR A 46 -2.58 -7.37 13.73
CA THR A 46 -3.33 -7.50 12.46
C THR A 46 -3.18 -6.27 11.57
N PHE A 47 -2.72 -5.13 12.10
CA PHE A 47 -2.46 -3.93 11.33
C PHE A 47 -1.05 -3.87 10.72
N GLU A 48 -0.21 -4.89 10.94
CA GLU A 48 1.18 -4.89 10.48
C GLU A 48 1.28 -4.82 8.94
N SER A 49 0.43 -5.53 8.21
CA SER A 49 0.38 -5.45 6.75
C SER A 49 0.13 -4.03 6.26
N PHE A 50 -0.75 -3.29 6.96
CA PHE A 50 -1.05 -1.89 6.65
C PHE A 50 0.13 -0.96 6.90
N ARG A 51 0.86 -1.20 7.99
CA ARG A 51 2.08 -0.47 8.30
C ARG A 51 3.15 -0.68 7.23
N VAL A 52 3.33 -1.93 6.79
CA VAL A 52 4.32 -2.29 5.76
C VAL A 52 4.01 -1.59 4.45
N PHE A 53 2.81 -1.73 3.91
CA PHE A 53 2.51 -1.08 2.63
C PHE A 53 2.52 0.44 2.73
N TYR A 54 2.10 1.01 3.87
CA TYR A 54 2.16 2.46 4.05
C TYR A 54 3.60 2.94 3.97
N ARG A 55 4.53 2.24 4.63
CA ARG A 55 5.96 2.56 4.57
C ARG A 55 6.49 2.45 3.15
N GLU A 56 6.17 1.37 2.43
CA GLU A 56 6.59 1.18 1.04
C GLU A 56 6.12 2.31 0.15
N ASN A 57 4.84 2.67 0.24
CA ASN A 57 4.24 3.71 -0.58
C ASN A 57 4.86 5.08 -0.28
N GLU A 58 5.10 5.40 0.99
CA GLU A 58 5.73 6.67 1.38
C GLU A 58 7.22 6.74 1.02
N SER A 59 7.90 5.60 0.93
CA SER A 59 9.28 5.53 0.43
C SER A 59 9.41 5.53 -1.08
N LEU A 60 8.29 5.39 -1.81
CA LEU A 60 8.30 5.35 -3.27
C LEU A 60 8.54 6.75 -3.84
N ASP A 61 9.65 6.89 -4.56
CA ASP A 61 9.96 8.07 -5.33
C ASP A 61 9.14 8.08 -6.63
N LEU A 62 8.12 8.94 -6.67
CA LEU A 62 7.22 9.06 -7.81
C LEU A 62 7.86 9.76 -9.01
N ASP A 63 8.86 10.62 -8.79
CA ASP A 63 9.55 11.30 -9.89
C ASP A 63 10.49 10.33 -10.59
N ALA A 64 11.24 9.53 -9.83
CA ALA A 64 12.07 8.47 -10.39
C ALA A 64 11.23 7.41 -11.13
N LEU A 65 10.00 7.15 -10.68
CA LEU A 65 9.05 6.24 -11.33
C LEU A 65 8.56 6.78 -12.69
N ARG A 66 8.50 8.11 -12.86
CA ARG A 66 8.05 8.74 -14.10
C ARG A 66 9.09 8.66 -15.21
N ASP A 67 10.34 8.68 -14.83
CA ASP A 67 11.46 8.77 -15.77
C ASP A 67 11.91 7.38 -16.28
N GLN A 68 11.39 6.30 -15.69
CA GLN A 68 11.63 4.92 -16.14
C GLN A 68 10.65 4.49 -17.24
N ASP A 69 11.14 3.79 -18.26
CA ASP A 69 10.28 3.16 -19.27
C ASP A 69 9.73 1.84 -18.73
N HIS A 70 8.57 1.93 -18.09
CA HIS A 70 7.88 0.78 -17.53
C HIS A 70 7.05 0.04 -18.59
N GLY A 71 7.10 -1.29 -18.54
CA GLY A 71 6.26 -2.15 -19.37
C GLY A 71 4.80 -2.24 -18.87
N VAL A 72 3.93 -2.81 -19.69
CA VAL A 72 2.51 -3.01 -19.36
C VAL A 72 2.32 -3.87 -18.10
N ALA A 73 3.16 -4.89 -17.92
CA ALA A 73 3.11 -5.77 -16.73
C ALA A 73 3.25 -4.97 -15.42
N PHE A 74 4.17 -4.01 -15.38
CA PHE A 74 4.37 -3.15 -14.21
C PHE A 74 3.10 -2.34 -13.89
N PHE A 75 2.44 -1.77 -14.91
CA PHE A 75 1.23 -0.99 -14.71
C PHE A 75 0.08 -1.85 -14.18
N THR A 76 -0.10 -3.05 -14.74
CA THR A 76 -1.12 -4.01 -14.27
C THR A 76 -0.88 -4.38 -12.81
N GLU A 77 0.32 -4.84 -12.46
CA GLU A 77 0.66 -5.23 -11.09
C GLU A 77 0.53 -4.07 -10.10
N SER A 78 0.96 -2.87 -10.50
CA SER A 78 0.88 -1.68 -9.65
C SER A 78 -0.57 -1.25 -9.41
N LEU A 79 -1.40 -1.22 -10.45
CA LEU A 79 -2.82 -0.90 -10.33
C LEU A 79 -3.54 -1.91 -9.42
N GLU A 80 -3.30 -3.20 -9.64
CA GLU A 80 -3.85 -4.26 -8.79
C GLU A 80 -3.42 -4.10 -7.33
N LYS A 81 -2.11 -3.88 -7.08
CA LYS A 81 -1.55 -3.65 -5.75
C LYS A 81 -2.24 -2.50 -5.03
N TYR A 82 -2.25 -1.31 -5.62
CA TYR A 82 -2.76 -0.11 -4.93
C TYR A 82 -4.29 -0.10 -4.81
N HIS A 83 -5.03 -0.65 -5.78
CA HIS A 83 -6.47 -0.85 -5.63
C HIS A 83 -6.80 -1.86 -4.52
N GLY A 84 -6.03 -2.94 -4.42
CA GLY A 84 -6.14 -3.92 -3.33
C GLY A 84 -5.93 -3.27 -1.96
N GLN A 85 -4.83 -2.55 -1.78
CA GLN A 85 -4.53 -1.82 -0.54
C GLN A 85 -5.63 -0.84 -0.15
N HIS A 86 -6.15 -0.07 -1.12
CA HIS A 86 -7.24 0.87 -0.86
C HIS A 86 -8.52 0.15 -0.42
N LYS A 87 -8.89 -0.93 -1.10
CA LYS A 87 -10.06 -1.76 -0.76
C LYS A 87 -9.94 -2.37 0.64
N GLU A 88 -8.78 -2.93 0.98
CA GLU A 88 -8.50 -3.49 2.31
C GLU A 88 -8.58 -2.42 3.40
N THR A 89 -8.02 -1.24 3.15
CA THR A 89 -8.07 -0.12 4.09
C THR A 89 -9.50 0.34 4.36
N LEU A 90 -10.35 0.39 3.33
CA LEU A 90 -11.76 0.72 3.47
C LEU A 90 -12.52 -0.32 4.31
N ALA A 91 -12.11 -1.59 4.26
CA ALA A 91 -12.72 -2.67 5.04
C ALA A 91 -12.38 -2.62 6.55
N ILE A 92 -11.40 -1.81 6.97
CA ILE A 92 -11.09 -1.62 8.40
C ILE A 92 -12.29 -1.03 9.13
N LYS A 93 -12.74 -1.75 10.17
CA LYS A 93 -13.74 -1.28 11.14
C LYS A 93 -13.08 -0.27 12.09
N GLN A 94 -13.64 0.95 12.14
CA GLN A 94 -13.10 2.05 12.92
C GLN A 94 -13.12 1.78 14.43
N LYS A 95 -14.21 1.22 14.96
CA LYS A 95 -14.35 0.96 16.40
C LYS A 95 -14.58 -0.52 16.63
N ARG A 96 -13.74 -1.15 17.46
CA ARG A 96 -13.85 -2.56 17.83
C ARG A 96 -13.69 -2.76 19.33
N HIS A 97 -14.71 -3.35 19.95
CA HIS A 97 -14.67 -3.75 21.35
C HIS A 97 -13.84 -5.04 21.52
N LEU A 98 -12.94 -5.03 22.50
CA LEU A 98 -12.09 -6.15 22.94
C LEU A 98 -12.30 -6.36 24.45
N GLY A 99 -13.55 -6.67 24.83
CA GLY A 99 -13.93 -6.80 26.24
C GLY A 99 -13.87 -5.46 26.96
N LEU A 100 -12.90 -5.31 27.87
CA LEU A 100 -12.69 -4.10 28.68
C LEU A 100 -12.14 -2.91 27.89
N LEU A 101 -11.53 -3.15 26.73
CA LEU A 101 -10.92 -2.11 25.91
C LEU A 101 -11.71 -1.88 24.62
N LEU A 102 -11.69 -0.65 24.14
CA LEU A 102 -12.19 -0.26 22.82
C LEU A 102 -11.00 0.22 21.98
N VAL A 103 -10.80 -0.40 20.82
CA VAL A 103 -9.79 0.05 19.86
C VAL A 103 -10.45 0.96 18.83
N ASP A 104 -9.96 2.20 18.74
CA ASP A 104 -10.37 3.18 17.73
C ASP A 104 -9.27 3.35 16.68
N THR A 105 -9.58 2.98 15.44
CA THR A 105 -8.70 3.03 14.27
C THR A 105 -9.09 4.17 13.31
N THR A 106 -9.93 5.12 13.72
CA THR A 106 -10.37 6.25 12.89
C THR A 106 -9.18 7.04 12.34
N LEU A 107 -8.22 7.38 13.21
CA LEU A 107 -7.01 8.11 12.80
C LEU A 107 -6.10 7.27 11.90
N LEU A 108 -5.95 5.97 12.21
CA LEU A 108 -5.16 5.05 11.40
C LEU A 108 -5.72 4.97 9.97
N LYS A 109 -7.03 4.73 9.85
CA LYS A 109 -7.72 4.67 8.56
C LYS A 109 -7.60 5.98 7.79
N GLY A 110 -7.75 7.12 8.47
CA GLY A 110 -7.59 8.45 7.87
C GLY A 110 -6.19 8.69 7.30
N LYS A 111 -5.13 8.15 7.94
CA LYS A 111 -3.76 8.22 7.42
C LYS A 111 -3.47 7.21 6.31
N LEU A 112 -4.05 6.02 6.38
CA LEU A 112 -3.78 4.95 5.40
C LEU A 112 -4.42 5.21 4.04
N ILE A 113 -5.68 5.70 3.98
CA ILE A 113 -6.43 5.92 2.73
C ILE A 113 -5.69 6.80 1.69
N PRO A 114 -5.11 7.97 2.04
CA PRO A 114 -4.49 8.84 1.04
C PRO A 114 -3.22 8.24 0.41
N SER A 115 -2.53 7.33 1.08
CA SER A 115 -1.25 6.78 0.62
C SER A 115 -1.37 5.98 -0.70
N PRO A 116 -2.21 4.93 -0.83
CA PRO A 116 -2.40 4.23 -2.09
C PRO A 116 -3.06 5.10 -3.17
N LEU A 117 -3.92 6.06 -2.79
CA LEU A 117 -4.54 6.99 -3.73
C LEU A 117 -3.52 7.92 -4.40
N ARG A 118 -2.50 8.36 -3.65
CA ARG A 118 -1.38 9.14 -4.20
C ARG A 118 -0.62 8.34 -5.24
N CYS A 119 -0.30 7.08 -4.96
CA CYS A 119 0.40 6.20 -5.91
C CYS A 119 -0.44 5.92 -7.17
N LEU A 120 -1.74 5.64 -6.99
CA LEU A 120 -2.67 5.43 -8.11
C LEU A 120 -2.78 6.67 -9.00
N LYS A 121 -2.82 7.86 -8.40
CA LYS A 121 -2.87 9.11 -9.16
C LYS A 121 -1.62 9.27 -10.02
N ALA A 122 -0.43 9.07 -9.44
CA ALA A 122 0.81 9.14 -10.20
C ALA A 122 0.81 8.18 -11.39
N ILE A 123 0.38 6.93 -11.20
CA ILE A 123 0.29 5.95 -12.29
C ILE A 123 -0.68 6.39 -13.39
N ASN A 124 -1.87 6.87 -13.01
CA ASN A 124 -2.87 7.34 -13.97
C ASN A 124 -2.40 8.58 -14.74
N ASP A 125 -1.57 9.43 -14.14
CA ASP A 125 -1.00 10.60 -14.81
C ASP A 125 0.12 10.20 -15.80
N MET A 126 0.91 9.18 -15.47
CA MET A 126 2.06 8.73 -16.27
C MET A 126 1.67 7.86 -17.47
N LEU A 127 0.70 6.96 -17.31
CA LEU A 127 0.35 5.96 -18.33
C LEU A 127 -0.07 6.61 -19.67
N PRO A 128 -0.94 7.64 -19.71
CA PRO A 128 -1.30 8.31 -20.97
C PRO A 128 -0.11 8.99 -21.64
N LEU A 129 0.82 9.56 -20.86
CA LEU A 129 2.01 10.23 -21.38
C LEU A 129 2.99 9.25 -22.02
N LEU A 130 3.15 8.05 -21.44
CA LEU A 130 3.97 7.00 -22.02
C LEU A 130 3.31 6.39 -23.25
N ALA A 131 2.01 6.10 -23.19
CA ALA A 131 1.26 5.60 -24.33
C ALA A 131 1.33 6.55 -25.52
N LYS A 132 1.11 7.85 -25.28
CA LYS A 132 1.22 8.87 -26.33
C LYS A 132 2.63 8.92 -26.93
N ARG A 133 3.69 8.94 -26.10
CA ARG A 133 5.08 8.96 -26.59
C ARG A 133 5.39 7.75 -27.48
N LYS A 134 4.94 6.55 -27.11
CA LYS A 134 5.14 5.33 -27.92
C LYS A 134 4.36 5.39 -29.23
N ILE A 135 3.11 5.84 -29.19
CA ILE A 135 2.29 6.01 -30.39
C ILE A 135 2.90 7.05 -31.34
N ASP A 136 3.31 8.21 -30.83
CA ASP A 136 3.92 9.28 -31.62
C ASP A 136 5.22 8.80 -32.30
N ALA A 137 6.02 7.96 -31.62
CA ALA A 137 7.21 7.35 -32.21
C ALA A 137 6.89 6.38 -33.36
N ILE A 138 5.89 5.51 -33.20
CA ILE A 138 5.43 4.60 -34.25
C ILE A 138 4.88 5.39 -35.44
N ILE A 139 4.13 6.48 -35.20
CA ILE A 139 3.61 7.34 -36.27
C ILE A 139 4.76 7.99 -37.04
N ALA A 140 5.76 8.54 -36.33
CA ALA A 140 6.92 9.16 -36.97
C ALA A 140 7.71 8.16 -37.82
N GLU A 141 7.92 6.94 -37.32
CA GLU A 141 8.57 5.87 -38.08
C GLU A 141 7.75 5.48 -39.32
N ALA A 142 6.43 5.32 -39.17
CA ALA A 142 5.54 5.00 -40.29
C ALA A 142 5.53 6.10 -41.36
N GLN A 143 5.58 7.38 -40.96
CA GLN A 143 5.64 8.52 -41.88
C GLN A 143 6.99 8.58 -42.63
N ASP A 144 8.11 8.38 -41.93
CA ASP A 144 9.44 8.30 -42.57
C ASP A 144 9.51 7.12 -43.56
N ALA A 145 8.93 5.98 -43.18
CA ALA A 145 8.84 4.83 -44.06
C ALA A 145 7.99 5.09 -45.30
N GLN A 146 6.81 5.71 -45.12
CA GLN A 146 5.97 6.11 -46.24
C GLN A 146 6.72 7.03 -47.20
N PHE A 147 7.41 8.05 -46.68
CA PHE A 147 8.17 8.99 -47.50
C PHE A 147 9.26 8.28 -48.33
N LYS A 148 9.99 7.34 -47.72
CA LYS A 148 11.03 6.55 -48.41
C LYS A 148 10.45 5.57 -49.43
N LEU A 149 9.24 5.05 -49.22
CA LEU A 149 8.55 4.17 -50.17
C LEU A 149 7.95 4.94 -51.36
N GLU A 150 7.47 6.16 -51.15
CA GLU A 150 6.94 7.03 -52.21
C GLU A 150 8.06 7.70 -53.03
N PHE A 151 9.30 7.68 -52.53
CA PHE A 151 10.44 8.23 -53.22
C PHE A 151 10.75 7.45 -54.50
N ILE A 152 10.72 8.14 -55.65
CA ILE A 152 11.09 7.58 -56.96
C ILE A 152 12.57 7.90 -57.21
N PRO A 153 13.50 6.94 -57.06
CA PRO A 153 14.92 7.19 -57.25
C PRO A 153 15.24 7.57 -58.70
N SER A 154 16.06 8.60 -58.87
CA SER A 154 16.48 9.14 -60.17
C SER A 154 17.94 8.82 -60.50
N ALA A 155 18.75 8.50 -59.48
CA ALA A 155 20.13 8.06 -59.60
C ALA A 155 20.33 6.60 -59.14
N THR A 156 21.35 5.93 -59.68
CA THR A 156 21.65 4.52 -59.34
C THR A 156 21.95 4.31 -57.86
N THR A 157 22.60 5.27 -57.19
CA THR A 157 22.88 5.24 -55.74
C THR A 157 21.60 5.32 -54.91
N GLU A 158 20.63 6.11 -55.35
CA GLU A 158 19.32 6.24 -54.70
C GLU A 158 18.49 4.97 -54.84
N PHE A 159 18.59 4.29 -55.98
CA PHE A 159 17.92 3.01 -56.23
C PHE A 159 18.43 1.90 -55.31
N VAL A 160 19.75 1.81 -55.11
CA VAL A 160 20.35 0.84 -54.16
C VAL A 160 19.88 1.11 -52.73
N ASN A 161 19.87 2.37 -52.29
CA ASN A 161 19.39 2.75 -50.96
C ASN A 161 17.91 2.39 -50.73
N SER A 162 17.07 2.54 -51.76
CA SER A 162 15.65 2.14 -51.70
C SER A 162 15.47 0.63 -51.56
N LEU A 163 16.27 -0.19 -52.27
CA LEU A 163 16.24 -1.65 -52.15
C LEU A 163 16.68 -2.13 -50.77
N THR A 164 17.78 -1.59 -50.23
CA THR A 164 18.25 -1.92 -48.88
C THR A 164 17.19 -1.56 -47.83
N PHE A 165 16.55 -0.40 -47.97
CA PHE A 165 15.46 0.00 -47.07
C PHE A 165 14.25 -0.93 -47.13
N LEU A 166 13.88 -1.43 -48.31
CA LEU A 166 12.79 -2.39 -48.49
C LEU A 166 13.08 -3.71 -47.77
N GLU A 167 14.31 -4.22 -47.86
CA GLU A 167 14.74 -5.43 -47.15
C GLU A 167 14.67 -5.24 -45.63
N GLU A 168 15.18 -4.11 -45.12
CA GLU A 168 15.15 -3.78 -43.68
C GLU A 168 13.73 -3.63 -43.11
N ILE A 169 12.79 -3.05 -43.87
CA ILE A 169 11.38 -2.96 -43.45
C ILE A 169 10.73 -4.33 -43.44
N GLN A 170 11.03 -5.17 -44.43
CA GLN A 170 10.40 -6.47 -44.57
C GLN A 170 10.84 -7.45 -43.47
N GLU A 171 12.06 -7.31 -42.95
CA GLU A 171 12.52 -8.00 -41.74
C GLU A 171 11.81 -7.48 -40.48
N ARG A 172 11.76 -6.16 -40.28
CA ARG A 172 11.11 -5.55 -39.10
C ARG A 172 9.62 -5.87 -38.98
N VAL A 173 8.88 -5.88 -40.09
CA VAL A 173 7.45 -6.25 -40.08
C VAL A 173 7.26 -7.73 -39.73
N ARG A 174 8.22 -8.59 -40.08
CA ARG A 174 8.17 -10.03 -39.82
C ARG A 174 8.46 -10.36 -38.35
N ASP A 175 9.40 -9.64 -37.75
CA ASP A 175 9.81 -9.86 -36.35
C ASP A 175 8.88 -9.18 -35.33
N GLY A 176 7.95 -8.34 -35.83
CA GLY A 176 6.98 -7.61 -35.02
C GLY A 176 7.58 -6.31 -34.49
N PHE A 177 6.80 -5.23 -34.54
CA PHE A 177 7.13 -3.98 -33.85
C PHE A 177 7.09 -4.23 -32.33
N VAL A 178 8.19 -4.77 -31.77
CA VAL A 178 8.39 -4.99 -30.34
C VAL A 178 8.96 -3.73 -29.71
#